data_AF-A0A938LUH5-F1
#
_entry.id   AF-A0A938LUH5-F1
#
_cell.length_a   1.000
_cell.length_b   1.000
_cell.length_c   1.000
_cell.angle_alpha   90.00
_cell.angle_beta   90.00
_cell.angle_gamma   90.00
#
_symmetry.space_group_name_H-M   'P 1'
#
loop_
_entity.id
_entity.type
_entity.pdbx_description
1 polymer ?
#
loop_
_entity_poly.entity_id
_entity_poly.type
_entity_poly.pdbx_seq_one_letter_code
_entity_poly.pdbx_strand_id
1 'polypeptide(L)'
;MVIMIRDDKSNPSTGIRCVFSYNGSATAAPLLHVEIATGQPAEPAAAPKATILWVSEACDDTKDGARDDQAWIDFLTEQGYNVDYRMGPAFGNGFWRTLDAAKIEALNAADLVIVSRNMNSGEYNNGNERDQWNSVKTPLILMSPHVARSSHWKWYNSTSIPNGGRLMQPVNAKHAAFTGVTVDEKGQIAAIADARQFQILGVQTVGNGTVIAKDAANGNAWIALWPAGVEFYAGAGQSASGPRVFFGAGTQEVAATATAPAVGRGELNLTDSGKAVFLNVLDLLLQQ
;
A
#
# COMPACT_ATOMS: atom_id res chain seq x y z
N MET A 1 30.16 -29.69 -31.37
CA MET A 1 30.48 -30.35 -30.10
C MET A 1 29.28 -30.21 -29.18
N VAL A 2 28.59 -31.30 -28.86
CA VAL A 2 27.47 -31.28 -27.90
C VAL A 2 27.98 -31.90 -26.62
N ILE A 3 27.97 -31.14 -25.53
CA ILE A 3 28.35 -31.63 -24.20
C ILE A 3 27.06 -31.92 -23.44
N MET A 4 26.83 -33.18 -23.10
CA MET A 4 25.72 -33.59 -22.23
C MET A 4 26.29 -34.08 -20.91
N ILE A 5 25.90 -33.44 -19.81
CA ILE A 5 26.23 -33.87 -18.46
C ILE A 5 24.97 -34.52 -17.89
N ARG A 6 25.02 -35.82 -17.59
CA ARG A 6 23.92 -36.55 -16.95
C ARG A 6 24.39 -37.03 -15.59
N ASP A 7 23.55 -36.83 -14.57
CA ASP A 7 23.72 -37.49 -13.29
C ASP A 7 23.21 -38.93 -13.38
N ASP A 8 23.90 -39.86 -12.72
CA ASP A 8 23.41 -41.23 -12.57
C ASP A 8 22.25 -41.22 -11.58
N LYS A 9 21.07 -41.65 -12.06
CA LYS A 9 19.84 -41.73 -11.26
C LYS A 9 19.97 -42.64 -10.04
N SER A 10 20.93 -43.58 -10.04
CA SER A 10 21.16 -44.53 -8.96
C SER A 10 22.25 -44.10 -7.97
N ASN A 11 23.05 -43.06 -8.26
CA ASN A 11 24.11 -42.59 -7.37
C ASN A 11 24.47 -41.09 -7.61
N PRO A 12 23.64 -40.14 -7.13
CA PRO A 12 23.75 -38.73 -7.50
C PRO A 12 24.87 -37.93 -6.78
N SER A 13 25.85 -38.55 -6.09
CA SER A 13 26.71 -37.78 -5.16
C SER A 13 28.18 -38.21 -5.00
N THR A 14 28.81 -38.94 -5.93
CA THR A 14 30.27 -39.22 -5.85
C THR A 14 31.13 -38.32 -6.74
N GLY A 15 30.53 -37.39 -7.49
CA GLY A 15 31.28 -36.35 -8.22
C GLY A 15 32.09 -36.84 -9.44
N ILE A 16 32.02 -38.13 -9.79
CA ILE A 16 32.67 -38.64 -11.00
C ILE A 16 31.73 -38.42 -12.19
N ARG A 17 32.04 -37.42 -13.02
CA ARG A 17 31.30 -37.16 -14.27
C ARG A 17 32.14 -37.59 -15.47
N CYS A 18 31.62 -38.52 -16.28
CA CYS A 18 32.27 -38.96 -17.51
C CYS A 18 31.93 -38.02 -18.67
N VAL A 19 32.95 -37.60 -19.43
CA VAL A 19 32.79 -36.81 -20.65
C VAL A 19 33.22 -37.67 -21.85
N PHE A 20 32.33 -37.83 -22.82
CA PHE A 20 32.66 -38.50 -24.09
C PHE A 20 32.79 -37.43 -25.18
N SER A 21 33.92 -37.43 -25.88
CA SER A 21 34.10 -36.69 -27.13
C SER A 21 33.74 -37.61 -28.30
N TYR A 22 32.91 -37.15 -29.22
CA TYR A 22 32.64 -37.85 -30.48
C TYR A 22 33.38 -37.13 -31.62
N ASN A 23 34.23 -37.88 -32.33
CA ASN A 23 35.09 -37.51 -33.47
C ASN A 23 36.48 -36.91 -33.18
N GLY A 24 37.42 -37.72 -32.67
CA GLY A 24 38.85 -37.43 -32.77
C GLY A 24 39.73 -38.29 -31.86
N SER A 25 40.95 -38.60 -32.31
CA SER A 25 41.98 -39.25 -31.50
C SER A 25 42.19 -38.51 -30.16
N ALA A 26 42.43 -39.23 -29.07
CA ALA A 26 42.67 -38.64 -27.74
C ALA A 26 43.80 -37.58 -27.74
N THR A 27 44.75 -37.68 -28.66
CA THR A 27 45.86 -36.75 -28.84
C THR A 27 45.48 -35.38 -29.40
N ALA A 28 44.29 -35.21 -29.96
CA ALA A 28 43.82 -33.96 -30.57
C ALA A 28 42.69 -33.27 -29.79
N ALA A 29 42.27 -33.84 -28.65
CA ALA A 29 41.22 -33.25 -27.83
C ALA A 29 41.77 -32.01 -27.07
N PRO A 30 41.11 -30.84 -27.17
CA PRO A 30 41.48 -29.69 -26.34
C PRO A 30 41.28 -30.01 -24.85
N LEU A 31 42.14 -29.45 -23.99
CA LEU A 31 41.98 -29.55 -22.54
C LEU A 31 40.63 -28.93 -22.14
N LEU A 32 39.78 -29.72 -21.48
CA LEU A 32 38.54 -29.23 -20.89
C LEU A 32 38.86 -28.47 -19.60
N HIS A 33 38.71 -27.16 -19.63
CA HIS A 33 38.68 -26.35 -18.42
C HIS A 33 37.30 -26.52 -17.78
N VAL A 34 37.23 -27.15 -16.61
CA VAL A 34 36.04 -27.14 -15.75
C VAL A 34 36.34 -26.28 -14.53
N GLU A 35 35.70 -25.12 -14.45
CA GLU A 35 35.68 -24.31 -13.23
C GLU A 35 34.50 -24.76 -12.37
N ILE A 36 34.77 -25.14 -11.12
CA ILE A 36 33.74 -25.40 -10.13
C ILE A 36 33.67 -24.16 -9.25
N ALA A 37 32.64 -23.33 -9.45
CA ALA A 37 32.33 -22.27 -8.50
C ALA A 37 31.76 -22.92 -7.23
N THR A 38 32.45 -22.77 -6.11
CA THR A 38 31.95 -23.21 -4.79
C THR A 38 31.07 -22.11 -4.21
N GLY A 39 29.78 -22.39 -4.12
CA GLY A 39 28.78 -21.47 -3.59
C GLY A 39 27.44 -21.82 -4.21
N GLN A 40 26.41 -22.04 -3.39
CA GLN A 40 25.04 -22.10 -3.91
C GLN A 40 24.78 -20.73 -4.56
N PRO A 41 24.45 -20.65 -5.86
CA PRO A 41 24.01 -19.38 -6.42
C PRO A 41 22.89 -18.85 -5.54
N ALA A 42 22.94 -17.58 -5.16
CA ALA A 42 21.88 -16.98 -4.38
C ALA A 42 20.55 -17.30 -5.07
N GLU A 43 19.63 -17.91 -4.33
CA GLU A 43 18.31 -18.22 -4.86
C GLU A 43 17.72 -16.92 -5.42
N PRO A 44 17.17 -16.92 -6.64
CA PRO A 44 16.55 -15.71 -7.18
C PRO A 44 15.53 -15.22 -6.17
N ALA A 45 15.59 -13.92 -5.85
CA ALA A 45 14.66 -13.32 -4.90
C ALA A 45 13.23 -13.67 -5.31
N ALA A 46 12.40 -14.05 -4.34
CA ALA A 46 11.00 -14.36 -4.59
C ALA A 46 10.32 -13.18 -5.32
N ALA A 47 9.49 -13.49 -6.31
CA ALA A 47 8.71 -12.46 -7.00
C ALA A 47 7.83 -11.68 -6.00
N PRO A 48 7.66 -10.36 -6.17
CA PRO A 48 6.82 -9.57 -5.27
C PRO A 48 5.37 -10.04 -5.33
N LYS A 49 4.65 -9.91 -4.21
CA LYS A 49 3.22 -10.27 -4.11
C LYS A 49 2.33 -9.46 -5.06
N ALA A 50 2.62 -8.16 -5.16
CA ALA A 50 1.94 -7.20 -6.02
C ALA A 50 2.78 -5.92 -6.11
N THR A 51 2.51 -5.09 -7.11
CA THR A 51 3.05 -3.74 -7.26
C THR A 51 2.06 -2.71 -6.70
N ILE A 52 2.51 -1.96 -5.69
CA ILE A 52 1.75 -0.89 -5.06
C ILE A 52 2.36 0.45 -5.47
N LEU A 53 1.55 1.36 -6.02
CA LEU A 53 1.96 2.76 -6.16
C LEU A 53 1.57 3.53 -4.89
N TRP A 54 2.57 4.08 -4.21
CA TRP A 54 2.36 4.95 -3.05
C TRP A 54 2.34 6.42 -3.50
N VAL A 55 1.16 7.04 -3.39
CA VAL A 55 0.90 8.43 -3.75
C VAL A 55 1.02 9.29 -2.49
N SER A 56 2.02 10.16 -2.48
CA SER A 56 2.32 11.06 -1.37
C SER A 56 3.08 12.29 -1.87
N GLU A 57 3.04 13.36 -1.09
CA GLU A 57 3.88 14.55 -1.31
C GLU A 57 5.24 14.47 -0.63
N ALA A 58 5.49 13.40 0.12
CA ALA A 58 6.75 13.19 0.81
C ALA A 58 7.11 14.40 1.69
N CYS A 59 6.18 14.91 2.51
CA CYS A 59 6.53 15.95 3.46
C CYS A 59 7.50 15.41 4.52
N ASP A 60 8.32 16.34 5.03
CA ASP A 60 9.26 16.20 6.15
C ASP A 60 8.86 17.29 7.16
N ASP A 61 7.72 17.10 7.83
CA ASP A 61 7.22 18.07 8.82
C ASP A 61 8.06 18.03 10.11
N THR A 62 8.72 16.90 10.40
CA THR A 62 9.65 16.74 11.54
C THR A 62 10.98 17.44 11.33
N LYS A 63 11.35 17.72 10.08
CA LYS A 63 12.60 18.36 9.64
C LYS A 63 13.84 17.55 9.97
N ASP A 64 13.73 16.23 9.89
CA ASP A 64 14.85 15.31 10.12
C ASP A 64 15.58 14.91 8.83
N GLY A 65 15.13 15.42 7.68
CA GLY A 65 15.70 15.11 6.37
C GLY A 65 15.17 13.80 5.78
N ALA A 66 14.16 13.18 6.39
CA ALA A 66 13.47 12.01 5.90
C ALA A 66 11.97 12.31 5.63
N ARG A 67 11.34 11.42 4.88
CA ARG A 67 9.91 11.52 4.55
C ARG A 67 9.11 10.93 5.71
N ASP A 68 8.12 11.67 6.20
CA ASP A 68 7.32 11.27 7.37
C ASP A 68 6.64 9.89 7.20
N ASP A 69 6.26 9.53 5.98
CA ASP A 69 5.56 8.29 5.65
C ASP A 69 6.47 7.14 5.20
N GLN A 70 7.80 7.26 5.32
CA GLN A 70 8.75 6.21 4.91
C GLN A 70 8.48 4.87 5.62
N ALA A 71 8.06 4.90 6.89
CA ALA A 71 7.75 3.68 7.65
C ALA A 71 6.62 2.84 7.04
N TRP A 72 5.70 3.44 6.27
CA TRP A 72 4.68 2.68 5.52
C TRP A 72 5.29 1.86 4.39
N ILE A 73 6.29 2.43 3.72
CA ILE A 73 6.97 1.82 2.59
C ILE A 73 7.80 0.64 3.07
N ASP A 74 8.53 0.84 4.16
CA ASP A 74 9.34 -0.20 4.78
C ASP A 74 8.45 -1.35 5.23
N PHE A 75 7.33 -1.04 5.89
CA PHE A 75 6.32 -2.03 6.29
C PHE A 75 5.78 -2.83 5.11
N LEU A 76 5.31 -2.17 4.04
CA LEU A 76 4.76 -2.86 2.87
C LEU A 76 5.84 -3.69 2.13
N THR A 77 7.07 -3.19 2.05
CA THR A 77 8.19 -3.92 1.44
C THR A 77 8.54 -5.17 2.26
N GLU A 78 8.55 -5.07 3.59
CA GLU A 78 8.75 -6.21 4.49
C GLU A 78 7.65 -7.28 4.32
N GLN A 79 6.42 -6.85 4.01
CA GLN A 79 5.33 -7.77 3.68
C GLN A 79 5.45 -8.40 2.28
N GLY A 80 6.49 -8.08 1.51
CA GLY A 80 6.79 -8.68 0.21
C GLY A 80 6.13 -7.98 -0.99
N TYR A 81 5.62 -6.76 -0.83
CA TYR A 81 5.12 -5.96 -1.94
C TYR A 81 6.26 -5.19 -2.62
N ASN A 82 6.13 -4.97 -3.94
CA ASN A 82 6.97 -4.02 -4.66
C ASN A 82 6.32 -2.63 -4.57
N VAL A 83 6.89 -1.72 -3.78
CA VAL A 83 6.30 -0.40 -3.54
C VAL A 83 7.04 0.65 -4.37
N ASP A 84 6.34 1.27 -5.33
CA ASP A 84 6.85 2.41 -6.08
C ASP A 84 6.47 3.70 -5.34
N TYR A 85 7.46 4.33 -4.72
CA TYR A 85 7.31 5.60 -4.02
C TYR A 85 8.17 6.71 -4.66
N ARG A 86 7.53 7.51 -5.52
CA ARG A 86 8.18 8.63 -6.22
C ARG A 86 7.95 9.95 -5.51
N MET A 87 9.04 10.64 -5.21
CA MET A 87 9.04 12.04 -4.79
C MET A 87 9.20 12.94 -6.02
N GLY A 88 8.68 14.17 -5.95
CA GLY A 88 9.02 15.23 -6.89
C GLY A 88 10.39 15.86 -6.59
N PRO A 89 10.66 17.09 -7.06
CA PRO A 89 11.97 17.73 -6.92
C PRO A 89 12.40 18.06 -5.48
N ALA A 90 11.47 18.07 -4.52
CA ALA A 90 11.73 18.38 -3.12
C ALA A 90 10.65 17.79 -2.20
N PHE A 91 10.90 17.75 -0.88
CA PHE A 91 9.87 17.42 0.11
C PHE A 91 8.66 18.35 0.01
N GLY A 92 7.47 17.78 0.18
CA GLY A 92 6.22 18.51 -0.05
C GLY A 92 5.97 18.87 -1.51
N ASN A 93 6.69 18.25 -2.46
CA ASN A 93 6.40 18.30 -3.88
C ASN A 93 6.16 16.88 -4.39
N GLY A 94 4.89 16.46 -4.43
CA GLY A 94 4.54 15.10 -4.82
C GLY A 94 4.66 14.86 -6.32
N PHE A 95 5.31 13.75 -6.71
CA PHE A 95 5.41 13.35 -8.12
C PHE A 95 4.02 13.20 -8.77
N TRP A 96 3.05 12.70 -8.00
CA TRP A 96 1.70 12.39 -8.46
C TRP A 96 0.72 13.57 -8.36
N ARG A 97 1.12 14.73 -7.83
CA ARG A 97 0.22 15.88 -7.61
C ARG A 97 -0.53 16.26 -8.89
N THR A 98 0.19 16.42 -10.00
CA THR A 98 -0.42 16.69 -11.31
C THR A 98 -0.38 15.44 -12.16
N LEU A 99 -1.56 14.97 -12.57
CA LEU A 99 -1.73 13.80 -13.43
C LEU A 99 -1.70 14.18 -14.91
N ASP A 100 -0.75 13.60 -15.63
CA ASP A 100 -0.71 13.55 -17.08
C ASP A 100 -1.13 12.15 -17.57
N ALA A 101 -1.19 11.97 -18.90
CA ALA A 101 -1.61 10.70 -19.50
C ALA A 101 -0.70 9.52 -19.09
N ALA A 102 0.61 9.74 -18.99
CA ALA A 102 1.57 8.68 -18.64
C ALA A 102 1.45 8.28 -17.16
N LYS A 103 1.19 9.25 -16.26
CA LYS A 103 0.91 8.97 -14.85
C LYS A 103 -0.40 8.23 -14.68
N ILE A 104 -1.45 8.60 -15.42
CA ILE A 104 -2.72 7.86 -15.40
C ILE A 104 -2.53 6.43 -15.93
N GLU A 105 -1.74 6.24 -16.98
CA GLU A 105 -1.39 4.90 -17.49
C GLU A 105 -0.64 4.09 -16.42
N ALA A 106 0.36 4.67 -15.77
CA ALA A 106 1.09 4.03 -14.68
C ALA A 106 0.17 3.64 -13.52
N LEU A 107 -0.73 4.55 -13.10
CA LEU A 107 -1.72 4.29 -12.06
C LEU A 107 -2.63 3.11 -12.42
N ASN A 108 -3.05 3.01 -13.68
CA ASN A 108 -3.91 1.94 -14.18
C ASN A 108 -3.17 0.61 -14.43
N ALA A 109 -1.84 0.62 -14.52
CA ALA A 109 -1.02 -0.56 -14.74
C ALA A 109 -0.56 -1.24 -13.44
N ALA A 110 -0.69 -0.57 -12.29
CA ALA A 110 -0.38 -1.13 -10.98
C ALA A 110 -1.48 -2.08 -10.48
N ASP A 111 -1.15 -2.94 -9.52
CA ASP A 111 -2.12 -3.84 -8.88
C ASP A 111 -2.95 -3.09 -7.82
N LEU A 112 -2.35 -2.10 -7.16
CA LEU A 112 -3.01 -1.27 -6.15
C LEU A 112 -2.41 0.14 -6.11
N VAL A 113 -3.27 1.15 -5.90
CA VAL A 113 -2.86 2.52 -5.58
C VAL A 113 -3.20 2.83 -4.13
N ILE A 114 -2.25 3.38 -3.37
CA ILE A 114 -2.49 3.88 -2.02
C ILE A 114 -2.16 5.37 -1.97
N VAL A 115 -3.17 6.18 -1.63
CA VAL A 115 -3.08 7.64 -1.51
C VAL A 115 -2.94 7.98 -0.03
N SER A 116 -1.71 8.33 0.35
CA SER A 116 -1.27 8.62 1.71
C SER A 116 -2.01 9.81 2.34
N ARG A 117 -1.99 9.92 3.67
CA ARG A 117 -2.35 11.19 4.35
C ARG A 117 -1.24 12.24 4.19
N ASN A 118 0.00 11.86 3.85
CA ASN A 118 1.13 12.76 3.70
C ASN A 118 1.02 13.64 2.43
N MET A 119 0.17 14.67 2.50
CA MET A 119 -0.08 15.62 1.41
C MET A 119 -0.79 16.88 1.91
N ASN A 120 -0.74 17.93 1.09
CA ASN A 120 -1.61 19.08 1.17
C ASN A 120 -2.83 18.92 0.25
N SER A 121 -4.01 18.67 0.83
CA SER A 121 -5.24 18.47 0.05
C SER A 121 -5.66 19.64 -0.85
N GLY A 122 -5.22 20.87 -0.54
CA GLY A 122 -5.51 22.05 -1.37
C GLY A 122 -4.86 21.98 -2.76
N GLU A 123 -3.83 21.15 -2.90
CA GLU A 123 -3.20 20.88 -4.19
C GLU A 123 -3.97 19.85 -5.02
N TYR A 124 -4.95 19.14 -4.42
CA TYR A 124 -5.68 18.00 -5.00
C TYR A 124 -7.15 18.28 -5.35
N ASN A 125 -7.51 19.54 -5.58
CA ASN A 125 -8.90 19.95 -5.84
C ASN A 125 -9.04 20.93 -7.02
N ASN A 126 -8.03 21.02 -7.88
CA ASN A 126 -7.94 22.05 -8.91
C ASN A 126 -8.51 21.57 -10.26
N GLY A 127 -9.29 22.41 -10.93
CA GLY A 127 -9.79 22.13 -12.29
C GLY A 127 -10.52 20.78 -12.41
N ASN A 128 -10.04 19.92 -13.30
CA ASN A 128 -10.58 18.58 -13.58
C ASN A 128 -9.90 17.46 -12.76
N GLU A 129 -9.05 17.79 -11.79
CA GLU A 129 -8.25 16.82 -11.06
C GLU A 129 -9.08 15.74 -10.36
N ARG A 130 -10.21 16.15 -9.76
CA ARG A 130 -11.18 15.21 -9.17
C ARG A 130 -11.64 14.16 -10.17
N ASP A 131 -11.92 14.55 -11.41
CA ASP A 131 -12.35 13.62 -12.46
C ASP A 131 -11.20 12.68 -12.84
N GLN A 132 -9.96 13.18 -12.89
CA GLN A 132 -8.78 12.36 -13.19
C GLN A 132 -8.57 11.28 -12.12
N TRP A 133 -8.56 11.63 -10.83
CA TRP A 133 -8.37 10.66 -9.75
C TRP A 133 -9.52 9.65 -9.63
N ASN A 134 -10.76 10.10 -9.81
CA ASN A 134 -11.90 9.20 -9.79
C ASN A 134 -11.97 8.32 -11.06
N SER A 135 -11.26 8.67 -12.14
CA SER A 135 -11.16 7.87 -13.38
C SER A 135 -10.19 6.69 -13.34
N VAL A 136 -9.29 6.62 -12.35
CA VAL A 136 -8.32 5.53 -12.20
C VAL A 136 -9.06 4.19 -12.06
N LYS A 137 -8.70 3.16 -12.84
CA LYS A 137 -9.38 1.86 -12.86
C LYS A 137 -8.82 0.88 -11.84
N THR A 138 -7.55 1.03 -11.48
CA THR A 138 -6.92 0.22 -10.43
C THR A 138 -7.62 0.46 -9.08
N PRO A 139 -7.74 -0.58 -8.23
CA PRO A 139 -8.19 -0.41 -6.85
C PRO A 139 -7.40 0.69 -6.14
N LEU A 140 -8.09 1.51 -5.34
CA LEU A 140 -7.47 2.65 -4.68
C LEU A 140 -7.88 2.71 -3.20
N ILE A 141 -6.89 2.77 -2.31
CA ILE A 141 -7.06 3.12 -0.91
C ILE A 141 -6.73 4.60 -0.72
N LEU A 142 -7.66 5.36 -0.14
CA LEU A 142 -7.47 6.74 0.25
C LEU A 142 -7.39 6.85 1.77
N MET A 143 -6.27 7.35 2.27
CA MET A 143 -6.03 7.55 3.70
C MET A 143 -6.30 8.99 4.16
N SER A 144 -6.39 9.94 3.23
CA SER A 144 -6.61 11.35 3.53
C SER A 144 -8.10 11.71 3.62
N PRO A 145 -8.65 12.01 4.82
CA PRO A 145 -10.02 12.50 4.94
C PRO A 145 -10.22 13.86 4.27
N HIS A 146 -9.16 14.67 4.19
CA HIS A 146 -9.21 16.01 3.57
C HIS A 146 -9.54 15.97 2.09
N VAL A 147 -9.02 14.97 1.39
CA VAL A 147 -9.24 14.76 -0.05
C VAL A 147 -10.59 14.08 -0.31
N ALA A 148 -11.08 13.24 0.61
CA ALA A 148 -12.33 12.50 0.42
C ALA A 148 -13.60 13.37 0.54
N ARG A 149 -13.49 14.60 1.07
CA ARG A 149 -14.61 15.54 1.30
C ARG A 149 -15.41 15.89 0.05
N SER A 150 -16.62 16.41 0.26
CA SER A 150 -17.51 16.91 -0.80
C SER A 150 -16.95 18.13 -1.54
N SER A 151 -16.04 18.89 -0.93
CA SER A 151 -15.34 19.99 -1.59
C SER A 151 -14.15 19.54 -2.46
N HIS A 152 -13.72 18.27 -2.35
CA HIS A 152 -12.55 17.72 -3.04
C HIS A 152 -13.01 16.55 -3.93
N TRP A 153 -12.56 15.31 -3.71
CA TRP A 153 -12.89 14.19 -4.60
C TRP A 153 -14.32 13.67 -4.47
N LYS A 154 -15.10 14.18 -3.51
CA LYS A 154 -16.52 13.84 -3.30
C LYS A 154 -16.77 12.35 -3.05
N TRP A 155 -15.91 11.70 -2.28
CA TRP A 155 -16.19 10.35 -1.81
C TRP A 155 -17.20 10.36 -0.66
N TYR A 156 -17.21 11.42 0.13
CA TYR A 156 -18.17 11.64 1.20
C TYR A 156 -18.94 12.94 1.02
N ASN A 157 -20.22 12.94 1.39
CA ASN A 157 -21.04 14.15 1.42
C ASN A 157 -20.85 14.93 2.73
N SER A 158 -19.61 15.31 3.04
CA SER A 158 -19.27 16.08 4.23
C SER A 158 -17.97 16.84 4.04
N THR A 159 -17.85 17.94 4.79
CA THR A 159 -16.61 18.70 4.95
C THR A 159 -16.00 18.58 6.36
N SER A 160 -16.70 17.92 7.29
CA SER A 160 -16.30 17.77 8.69
C SER A 160 -15.20 16.71 8.85
N ILE A 161 -14.12 17.08 9.53
CA ILE A 161 -12.94 16.23 9.77
C ILE A 161 -12.57 16.29 11.26
N PRO A 162 -13.25 15.52 12.13
CA PRO A 162 -12.83 15.37 13.52
C PRO A 162 -11.58 14.48 13.62
N ASN A 163 -10.95 14.52 14.79
CA ASN A 163 -9.98 13.50 15.18
C ASN A 163 -10.69 12.16 15.40
N GLY A 164 -10.06 11.09 14.92
CA GLY A 164 -10.51 9.72 15.20
C GLY A 164 -10.07 9.24 16.58
N GLY A 165 -10.87 8.36 17.17
CA GLY A 165 -10.52 7.57 18.35
C GLY A 165 -9.57 6.42 18.00
N ARG A 166 -8.95 5.81 19.01
CA ARG A 166 -7.94 4.74 18.79
C ARG A 166 -8.53 3.35 18.59
N LEU A 167 -9.77 3.16 19.02
CA LEU A 167 -10.46 1.89 19.01
C LEU A 167 -11.37 1.81 17.78
N MET A 168 -11.11 0.84 16.92
CA MET A 168 -11.90 0.54 15.75
C MET A 168 -12.95 -0.51 16.11
N GLN A 169 -14.20 -0.29 15.69
CA GLN A 169 -15.31 -1.21 15.85
C GLN A 169 -15.67 -1.83 14.49
N PRO A 170 -15.42 -3.14 14.27
CA PRO A 170 -15.98 -3.87 13.14
C PRO A 170 -17.49 -3.74 13.06
N VAL A 171 -18.05 -3.47 11.88
CA VAL A 171 -19.51 -3.56 11.65
C VAL A 171 -19.95 -5.02 11.61
N ASN A 172 -19.13 -5.87 11.00
CA ASN A 172 -19.29 -7.32 11.01
C ASN A 172 -17.94 -7.96 11.34
N ALA A 173 -17.80 -8.53 12.54
CA ALA A 173 -16.56 -9.17 12.99
C ALA A 173 -16.13 -10.37 12.14
N LYS A 174 -17.05 -10.98 11.36
CA LYS A 174 -16.73 -12.09 10.43
C LYS A 174 -16.27 -11.61 9.05
N HIS A 175 -16.21 -10.30 8.82
CA HIS A 175 -15.74 -9.76 7.55
C HIS A 175 -14.24 -10.07 7.38
N ALA A 176 -13.82 -10.43 6.17
CA ALA A 176 -12.44 -10.86 5.90
C ALA A 176 -11.37 -9.83 6.26
N ALA A 177 -11.72 -8.53 6.28
CA ALA A 177 -10.87 -7.45 6.79
C ALA A 177 -10.40 -7.67 8.25
N PHE A 178 -11.10 -8.49 9.04
CA PHE A 178 -10.80 -8.75 10.44
C PHE A 178 -10.33 -10.18 10.73
N THR A 179 -10.08 -10.99 9.69
CA THR A 179 -9.57 -12.35 9.86
C THR A 179 -8.22 -12.33 10.58
N GLY A 180 -8.09 -13.09 11.67
CA GLY A 180 -6.84 -13.20 12.44
C GLY A 180 -6.47 -11.95 13.25
N VAL A 181 -7.37 -10.96 13.37
CA VAL A 181 -7.11 -9.73 14.10
C VAL A 181 -7.53 -9.87 15.57
N THR A 182 -6.67 -9.45 16.48
CA THR A 182 -6.96 -9.39 17.92
C THR A 182 -8.03 -8.34 18.21
N VAL A 183 -9.07 -8.73 18.95
CA VAL A 183 -10.13 -7.87 19.46
C VAL A 183 -10.18 -7.93 20.99
N ASP A 184 -10.63 -6.85 21.63
CA ASP A 184 -10.88 -6.82 23.07
C ASP A 184 -12.22 -7.46 23.45
N GLU A 185 -12.55 -7.46 24.75
CA GLU A 185 -13.79 -8.02 25.29
C GLU A 185 -15.07 -7.35 24.75
N LYS A 186 -14.96 -6.13 24.20
CA LYS A 186 -16.05 -5.39 23.56
C LYS A 186 -16.09 -5.61 22.05
N GLY A 187 -15.21 -6.45 21.51
CA GLY A 187 -15.06 -6.68 20.07
C GLY A 187 -14.42 -5.50 19.33
N GLN A 188 -13.65 -4.67 20.04
CA GLN A 188 -12.96 -3.50 19.48
C GLN A 188 -11.49 -3.82 19.21
N ILE A 189 -10.93 -3.18 18.19
CA ILE A 189 -9.54 -3.34 17.76
C ILE A 189 -8.79 -2.09 18.18
N ALA A 190 -7.73 -2.24 18.98
CA ALA A 190 -6.81 -1.15 19.26
C ALA A 190 -5.94 -0.88 18.02
N ALA A 191 -6.49 -0.14 17.04
CA ALA A 191 -5.88 0.00 15.72
C ALA A 191 -4.79 1.07 15.65
N ILE A 192 -4.87 2.12 16.48
CA ILE A 192 -3.93 3.26 16.48
C ILE A 192 -3.00 3.22 17.70
N ALA A 193 -1.71 3.37 17.43
CA ALA A 193 -0.65 3.42 18.43
C ALA A 193 -0.83 4.60 19.40
N ASP A 194 -0.31 4.45 20.61
CA ASP A 194 -0.37 5.49 21.65
C ASP A 194 0.21 6.83 21.17
N ALA A 195 -0.41 7.92 21.64
CA ALA A 195 -0.03 9.31 21.32
C ALA A 195 -0.01 9.69 19.83
N ARG A 196 -0.47 8.83 18.91
CA ARG A 196 -0.57 9.15 17.48
C ARG A 196 -2.00 9.59 17.14
N GLN A 197 -2.17 10.87 16.84
CA GLN A 197 -3.46 11.41 16.38
C GLN A 197 -3.64 11.16 14.89
N PHE A 198 -4.88 10.98 14.45
CA PHE A 198 -5.27 10.95 13.05
C PHE A 198 -6.69 11.49 12.89
N GLN A 199 -7.10 11.67 11.64
CA GLN A 199 -8.37 12.27 11.28
C GLN A 199 -9.20 11.34 10.41
N ILE A 200 -10.52 11.47 10.51
CA ILE A 200 -11.52 10.75 9.72
C ILE A 200 -12.62 11.70 9.26
N LEU A 201 -13.54 11.25 8.41
CA LEU A 201 -14.73 12.04 8.08
C LEU A 201 -15.74 11.97 9.22
N GLY A 202 -16.32 13.11 9.59
CA GLY A 202 -17.33 13.23 10.65
C GLY A 202 -18.72 12.76 10.20
N VAL A 203 -18.82 11.52 9.72
CA VAL A 203 -20.04 10.92 9.19
C VAL A 203 -20.13 9.43 9.54
N GLN A 204 -21.32 8.96 9.88
CA GLN A 204 -21.57 7.55 10.22
C GLN A 204 -22.06 6.72 9.01
N THR A 205 -22.41 7.38 7.91
CA THR A 205 -22.92 6.79 6.67
C THR A 205 -22.07 7.25 5.48
N VAL A 206 -21.96 6.42 4.45
CA VAL A 206 -20.99 6.60 3.35
C VAL A 206 -21.64 6.65 1.97
N GLY A 207 -22.86 7.21 1.91
CA GLY A 207 -23.62 7.30 0.67
C GLY A 207 -23.97 5.91 0.13
N ASN A 208 -23.58 5.65 -1.11
CA ASN A 208 -23.84 4.39 -1.80
C ASN A 208 -22.74 3.33 -1.55
N GLY A 209 -21.79 3.61 -0.66
CA GLY A 209 -20.78 2.64 -0.23
C GLY A 209 -21.23 1.82 0.99
N THR A 210 -20.33 0.96 1.46
CA THR A 210 -20.53 0.12 2.65
C THR A 210 -19.55 0.50 3.75
N VAL A 211 -20.04 0.70 4.97
CA VAL A 211 -19.18 0.86 6.15
C VAL A 211 -18.70 -0.51 6.62
N ILE A 212 -17.38 -0.71 6.66
CA ILE A 212 -16.75 -1.95 7.11
C ILE A 212 -16.36 -1.85 8.59
N ALA A 213 -15.86 -0.68 9.01
CA ALA A 213 -15.49 -0.39 10.38
C ALA A 213 -15.88 1.03 10.78
N LYS A 214 -16.12 1.24 12.07
CA LYS A 214 -16.42 2.53 12.67
C LYS A 214 -15.39 2.89 13.74
N ASP A 215 -15.26 4.16 14.03
CA ASP A 215 -14.66 4.64 15.28
C ASP A 215 -15.59 4.28 16.45
N ALA A 216 -15.05 3.53 17.41
CA ALA A 216 -15.81 3.05 18.56
C ALA A 216 -16.31 4.20 19.46
N ALA A 217 -15.64 5.36 19.44
CA ALA A 217 -15.99 6.48 20.32
C ALA A 217 -17.18 7.30 19.81
N ASN A 218 -17.30 7.50 18.49
CA ASN A 218 -18.27 8.42 17.89
C ASN A 218 -19.10 7.81 16.76
N GLY A 219 -18.82 6.56 16.36
CA GLY A 219 -19.53 5.85 15.31
C GLY A 219 -19.22 6.29 13.87
N ASN A 220 -18.30 7.25 13.68
CA ASN A 220 -17.91 7.72 12.35
C ASN A 220 -17.27 6.59 11.55
N ALA A 221 -17.46 6.59 10.23
CA ALA A 221 -16.91 5.59 9.34
C ALA A 221 -15.38 5.66 9.33
N TRP A 222 -14.74 4.55 9.70
CA TRP A 222 -13.30 4.40 9.68
C TRP A 222 -12.82 3.74 8.39
N ILE A 223 -13.47 2.63 8.03
CA ILE A 223 -13.23 1.92 6.78
C ILE A 223 -14.53 1.90 5.99
N ALA A 224 -14.47 2.37 4.75
CA ALA A 224 -15.60 2.37 3.83
C ALA A 224 -15.17 1.85 2.46
N LEU A 225 -16.05 1.13 1.78
CA LEU A 225 -15.82 0.51 0.49
C LEU A 225 -16.89 0.95 -0.52
N TRP A 226 -16.46 1.33 -1.72
CA TRP A 226 -17.31 1.50 -2.89
C TRP A 226 -16.83 0.55 -4.00
N PRO A 227 -17.72 -0.33 -4.51
CA PRO A 227 -17.44 -1.09 -5.72
C PRO A 227 -17.19 -0.19 -6.94
N ALA A 228 -16.53 -0.74 -7.95
CA ALA A 228 -16.39 -0.06 -9.24
C ALA A 228 -17.76 0.25 -9.86
N GLY A 229 -17.86 1.39 -10.56
CA GLY A 229 -19.07 1.90 -11.19
C GLY A 229 -20.04 2.62 -10.24
N VAL A 230 -19.81 2.60 -8.93
CA VAL A 230 -20.74 3.18 -7.95
C VAL A 230 -20.49 4.67 -7.78
N GLU A 231 -21.54 5.49 -7.96
CA GLU A 231 -21.52 6.90 -7.55
C GLU A 231 -21.36 6.99 -6.03
N PHE A 232 -20.46 7.82 -5.52
CA PHE A 232 -20.12 7.81 -4.09
C PHE A 232 -21.32 8.09 -3.16
N TYR A 233 -22.15 9.06 -3.54
CA TYR A 233 -23.42 9.38 -2.89
C TYR A 233 -24.34 10.06 -3.90
N ALA A 234 -25.66 10.02 -3.65
CA ALA A 234 -26.64 10.64 -4.53
C ALA A 234 -26.33 12.13 -4.79
N GLY A 235 -26.12 12.47 -6.07
CA GLY A 235 -25.82 13.84 -6.50
C GLY A 235 -24.36 14.26 -6.33
N ALA A 236 -23.43 13.33 -6.05
CA ALA A 236 -22.01 13.61 -6.08
C ALA A 236 -21.57 14.04 -7.49
N GLY A 237 -22.14 13.40 -8.52
CA GLY A 237 -21.68 13.48 -9.90
C GLY A 237 -20.29 12.88 -10.08
N GLN A 238 -19.90 11.95 -9.19
CA GLN A 238 -18.58 11.34 -9.12
C GLN A 238 -18.72 9.87 -8.71
N SER A 239 -17.99 8.99 -9.40
CA SER A 239 -18.08 7.55 -9.21
C SER A 239 -16.71 6.90 -9.13
N ALA A 240 -16.67 5.74 -8.47
CA ALA A 240 -15.51 4.88 -8.36
C ALA A 240 -15.24 4.16 -9.71
N SER A 241 -14.26 4.57 -10.52
CA SER A 241 -13.97 3.85 -11.79
C SER A 241 -13.32 2.48 -11.58
N GLY A 242 -12.65 2.29 -10.45
CA GLY A 242 -12.25 1.00 -9.89
C GLY A 242 -12.70 0.92 -8.43
N PRO A 243 -12.49 -0.22 -7.73
CA PRO A 243 -12.81 -0.33 -6.31
C PRO A 243 -12.15 0.79 -5.49
N ARG A 244 -12.88 1.37 -4.55
CA ARG A 244 -12.40 2.44 -3.67
C ARG A 244 -12.57 2.08 -2.21
N VAL A 245 -11.51 2.23 -1.44
CA VAL A 245 -11.55 2.10 0.01
C VAL A 245 -11.09 3.41 0.64
N PHE A 246 -11.87 3.95 1.55
CA PHE A 246 -11.34 4.89 2.53
C PHE A 246 -10.83 4.10 3.73
N PHE A 247 -9.61 4.38 4.18
CA PHE A 247 -9.03 3.80 5.38
C PHE A 247 -8.41 4.90 6.23
N GLY A 248 -9.05 5.28 7.34
CA GLY A 248 -8.52 6.29 8.25
C GLY A 248 -7.23 5.84 8.92
N ALA A 249 -6.08 6.29 8.41
CA ALA A 249 -4.76 6.08 9.00
C ALA A 249 -3.76 7.11 8.47
N GLY A 250 -2.55 7.09 9.02
CA GLY A 250 -1.59 8.16 8.83
C GLY A 250 -1.82 9.28 9.85
N THR A 251 -0.75 9.78 10.45
CA THR A 251 -0.85 10.80 11.48
C THR A 251 -1.40 12.13 10.97
N GLN A 252 -2.07 12.86 11.87
CA GLN A 252 -2.19 14.31 11.78
C GLN A 252 -0.89 14.93 12.30
N GLU A 253 -0.38 15.94 11.61
CA GLU A 253 0.82 16.65 12.07
C GLU A 253 0.60 17.35 13.41
N VAL A 254 1.58 17.22 14.32
CA VAL A 254 1.59 17.83 15.65
C VAL A 254 2.95 18.47 15.89
N ALA A 255 2.95 19.74 16.29
CA ALA A 255 4.19 20.45 16.63
C ALA A 255 4.85 19.83 17.87
N ALA A 256 6.19 19.89 17.92
CA ALA A 256 6.94 19.52 19.10
C ALA A 256 6.50 20.35 20.32
N THR A 257 6.51 19.72 21.49
CA THR A 257 6.28 20.37 22.78
C THR A 257 7.49 20.16 23.69
N ALA A 258 7.49 20.77 24.87
CA ALA A 258 8.57 20.57 25.85
C ALA A 258 8.73 19.10 26.30
N THR A 259 7.70 18.26 26.12
CA THR A 259 7.65 16.88 26.63
C THR A 259 7.43 15.83 25.53
N ALA A 260 7.30 16.23 24.27
CA ALA A 260 7.08 15.31 23.15
C ALA A 260 7.66 15.84 21.84
N PRO A 261 8.28 14.99 21.01
CA PRO A 261 8.78 15.39 19.70
C PRO A 261 7.63 15.76 18.76
N ALA A 262 7.97 16.41 17.64
CA ALA A 262 7.01 16.64 16.57
C ALA A 262 6.56 15.29 15.98
N VAL A 263 5.34 15.29 15.46
CA VAL A 263 4.79 14.20 14.67
C VAL A 263 4.51 14.77 13.29
N GLY A 264 5.11 14.20 12.27
CA GLY A 264 4.88 14.56 10.89
C GLY A 264 3.51 14.10 10.41
N ARG A 265 3.09 14.53 9.22
CA ARG A 265 1.81 14.11 8.64
C ARG A 265 1.95 12.77 7.93
N GLY A 266 0.93 11.92 8.08
CA GLY A 266 0.87 10.65 7.37
C GLY A 266 1.87 9.59 7.81
N GLU A 267 2.58 9.78 8.93
CA GLU A 267 3.44 8.75 9.52
C GLU A 267 2.64 7.47 9.83
N LEU A 268 3.33 6.33 9.82
CA LEU A 268 2.75 5.04 10.22
C LEU A 268 2.34 5.09 11.69
N ASN A 269 1.03 4.98 11.93
CA ASN A 269 0.42 5.08 13.26
C ASN A 269 -0.37 3.83 13.68
N LEU A 270 -0.30 2.75 12.91
CA LEU A 270 -1.01 1.52 13.21
C LEU A 270 -0.27 0.68 14.25
N THR A 271 -1.02 0.08 15.18
CA THR A 271 -0.54 -1.06 15.99
C THR A 271 -0.42 -2.31 15.11
N ASP A 272 0.09 -3.42 15.66
CA ASP A 272 0.13 -4.69 14.92
C ASP A 272 -1.27 -5.18 14.53
N SER A 273 -2.28 -4.98 15.38
CA SER A 273 -3.67 -5.30 15.03
C SER A 273 -4.20 -4.37 13.94
N GLY A 274 -3.88 -3.08 13.99
CA GLY A 274 -4.22 -2.13 12.92
C GLY A 274 -3.56 -2.50 11.59
N LYS A 275 -2.28 -2.87 11.61
CA LYS A 275 -1.53 -3.34 10.44
C LYS A 275 -2.14 -4.62 9.86
N ALA A 276 -2.55 -5.57 10.70
CA ALA A 276 -3.23 -6.78 10.24
C ALA A 276 -4.55 -6.46 9.53
N VAL A 277 -5.38 -5.54 10.07
CA VAL A 277 -6.60 -5.08 9.38
C VAL A 277 -6.25 -4.44 8.03
N PHE A 278 -5.22 -3.58 8.00
CA PHE A 278 -4.79 -2.93 6.77
C PHE A 278 -4.38 -3.97 5.71
N LEU A 279 -3.53 -4.94 6.05
CA LEU A 279 -3.12 -6.01 5.13
C LEU A 279 -4.30 -6.85 4.64
N ASN A 280 -5.26 -7.19 5.50
CA ASN A 280 -6.46 -7.90 5.06
C ASN A 280 -7.30 -7.06 4.07
N VAL A 281 -7.33 -5.73 4.23
CA VAL A 281 -7.99 -4.83 3.26
C VAL A 281 -7.23 -4.79 1.94
N LEU A 282 -5.90 -4.84 1.96
CA LEU A 282 -5.08 -4.96 0.75
C LEU A 282 -5.40 -6.26 0.02
N ASP A 283 -5.44 -7.38 0.74
CA ASP A 283 -5.76 -8.70 0.16
C ASP A 283 -7.15 -8.72 -0.48
N LEU A 284 -8.14 -8.04 0.11
CA LEU A 284 -9.48 -7.91 -0.47
C LEU A 284 -9.50 -7.15 -1.80
N LEU A 285 -8.58 -6.20 -1.99
CA LEU A 285 -8.49 -5.43 -3.23
C LEU A 285 -7.65 -6.13 -4.31
N LEU A 286 -6.68 -6.94 -3.90
CA LEU A 286 -5.79 -7.68 -4.80
C LEU A 286 -6.38 -9.01 -5.30
N GLN A 287 -7.48 -9.50 -4.72
CA GLN A 287 -8.16 -10.74 -5.12
C GLN A 287 -9.29 -10.54 -6.14
N GLN A 288 -9.43 -9.34 -6.74
CA GLN A 288 -10.54 -9.00 -7.65
C GLN A 288 -10.33 -9.42 -9.10
#